data_AF-Q8S4X6-F1
#
_entry.id   AF-Q8S4X6-F1
#
_cell.length_a   1.000
_cell.length_b   1.000
_cell.length_c   1.000
_cell.angle_alpha   90.00
_cell.angle_beta   90.00
_cell.angle_gamma   90.00
#
_symmetry.space_group_name_H-M   'P 1'
#
loop_
_entity.id
_entity.type
_entity.pdbx_description
1 polymer ?
#
loop_
_entity_poly.entity_id
_entity_poly.type
_entity_poly.pdbx_seq_one_letter_code
_entity_poly.pdbx_strand_id
1 'polypeptide(L)'
;RARTDNYRTNWVQGTILNATSGFTQGTVGVSTEVAVYNALVLDRSKRDIKGGSNRTLADSDGDAVDQWSKLGLANVKFRVSNTTLTAGRQNFSSGIIDTIGNRALPSSFEGVSFNSEEFSNLSFQGGVFDRVSPRTEQSLSKFRTEYGNGRQETDKVNTLGVNYQPFKSLKTSLFAANVEDFWNQYYFGATHELGDSQTLSLTTGS
;
A
#
# COMPACT_ATOMS: atom_id res chain seq x y z
N ARG A 1 -6.55 -39.07 -19.69
CA ARG A 1 -6.97 -38.45 -18.39
C ARG A 1 -6.08 -37.24 -18.15
N ALA A 2 -6.60 -36.03 -18.31
CA ALA A 2 -5.86 -34.81 -18.00
C ALA A 2 -5.64 -34.71 -16.48
N ARG A 3 -4.40 -34.51 -16.03
CA ARG A 3 -4.10 -34.22 -14.62
C ARG A 3 -4.76 -32.89 -14.27
N THR A 4 -5.68 -32.91 -13.33
CA THR A 4 -6.21 -31.71 -12.68
C THR A 4 -5.16 -31.18 -11.72
N ASP A 5 -4.25 -30.34 -12.23
CA ASP A 5 -3.31 -29.65 -11.34
C ASP A 5 -4.08 -28.57 -10.55
N ASN A 6 -4.20 -28.82 -9.25
CA ASN A 6 -4.82 -27.92 -8.26
C ASN A 6 -3.91 -26.74 -7.88
N TYR A 7 -2.73 -26.65 -8.47
CA TYR A 7 -1.75 -25.61 -8.20
C TYR A 7 -2.03 -24.35 -9.03
N ARG A 8 -1.64 -23.21 -8.47
CA ARG A 8 -1.54 -21.93 -9.18
C ARG A 8 -0.07 -21.55 -9.20
N THR A 9 0.54 -21.59 -10.38
CA THR A 9 1.96 -21.31 -10.58
C THR A 9 2.09 -20.05 -11.42
N ASN A 10 3.07 -19.22 -11.09
CA ASN A 10 3.34 -18.00 -11.84
C ASN A 10 4.79 -17.59 -11.60
N TRP A 11 5.46 -17.16 -12.65
CA TRP A 11 6.82 -16.63 -12.60
C TRP A 11 6.84 -15.29 -13.33
N VAL A 12 7.13 -14.22 -12.58
CA VAL A 12 7.12 -12.83 -13.08
C VAL A 12 8.38 -12.15 -12.57
N GLN A 13 9.04 -11.40 -13.44
CA GLN A 13 10.15 -10.53 -13.09
C GLN A 13 9.66 -9.08 -13.10
N GLY A 14 9.71 -8.43 -11.94
CA GLY A 14 9.40 -7.00 -11.79
C GLY A 14 10.65 -6.13 -11.90
N THR A 15 10.52 -4.97 -12.53
CA THR A 15 11.50 -3.88 -12.52
C THR A 15 10.82 -2.61 -12.01
N ILE A 16 11.44 -1.95 -11.03
CA ILE A 16 10.95 -0.70 -10.47
C ILE A 16 12.06 0.35 -10.61
N LEU A 17 11.75 1.43 -11.33
CA LEU A 17 12.59 2.62 -11.39
C LEU A 17 11.91 3.70 -10.54
N ASN A 18 12.52 4.07 -9.43
CA ASN A 18 12.01 5.12 -8.54
C ASN A 18 12.98 6.30 -8.51
N ALA A 19 12.47 7.51 -8.67
CA ALA A 19 13.19 8.76 -8.57
C ALA A 19 12.46 9.69 -7.59
N THR A 20 13.17 10.06 -6.52
CA THR A 20 12.67 10.97 -5.49
C THR A 20 13.62 12.14 -5.35
N SER A 21 13.11 13.37 -5.45
CA SER A 21 13.91 14.55 -5.19
C SER A 21 14.10 14.76 -3.69
N GLY A 22 15.19 15.42 -3.31
CA GLY A 22 15.25 16.07 -1.99
C GLY A 22 14.19 17.16 -1.85
N PHE A 23 13.97 17.62 -0.62
CA PHE A 23 13.15 18.81 -0.37
C PHE A 23 13.94 20.08 -0.70
N THR A 24 13.29 21.03 -1.36
CA THR A 24 13.85 22.38 -1.57
C THR A 24 14.13 23.09 -0.25
N GLN A 25 15.08 24.03 -0.27
CA GLN A 25 15.36 24.90 0.88
C GLN A 25 14.25 25.96 1.03
N GLY A 26 13.93 26.33 2.28
CA GLY A 26 12.93 27.33 2.62
C GLY A 26 12.02 26.89 3.78
N THR A 27 11.09 27.75 4.19
CA THR A 27 10.11 27.45 5.24
C THR A 27 9.18 26.29 4.85
N VAL A 28 8.83 26.21 3.58
CA VAL A 28 8.08 25.09 3.00
C VAL A 28 9.01 24.38 2.01
N GLY A 29 9.41 23.16 2.35
CA GLY A 29 10.15 22.30 1.43
C GLY A 29 9.20 21.64 0.43
N VAL A 30 9.59 21.57 -0.84
CA VAL A 30 8.87 20.85 -1.89
C VAL A 30 9.72 19.68 -2.38
N SER A 31 9.12 18.50 -2.56
CA SER A 31 9.76 17.32 -3.13
C SER A 31 8.80 16.65 -4.12
N THR A 32 9.34 15.89 -5.06
CA THR A 32 8.57 15.10 -6.02
C THR A 32 9.05 13.66 -6.01
N GLU A 33 8.14 12.72 -6.16
CA GLU A 33 8.45 11.29 -6.31
C GLU A 33 7.71 10.72 -7.51
N VAL A 34 8.46 10.03 -8.37
CA VAL A 34 7.94 9.35 -9.55
C VAL A 34 8.54 7.96 -9.61
N ALA A 35 7.70 6.95 -9.78
CA ALA A 35 8.16 5.59 -9.99
C ALA A 35 7.44 4.94 -11.18
N VAL A 36 8.21 4.30 -12.05
CA VAL A 36 7.72 3.51 -13.18
C VAL A 36 7.96 2.05 -12.88
N TYR A 37 6.90 1.25 -12.98
CA TYR A 37 6.94 -0.18 -12.74
C TYR A 37 6.77 -0.92 -14.05
N ASN A 38 7.53 -1.99 -14.23
CA ASN A 38 7.42 -2.92 -15.36
C ASN A 38 7.40 -4.36 -14.84
N ALA A 39 6.62 -5.22 -15.48
CA ALA A 39 6.59 -6.64 -15.23
C ALA A 39 6.78 -7.41 -16.53
N LEU A 40 7.66 -8.42 -16.49
CA LEU A 40 7.87 -9.42 -17.53
C LEU A 40 7.35 -10.76 -17.03
N VAL A 41 6.36 -11.32 -17.72
CA VAL A 41 5.78 -12.61 -17.34
C VAL A 41 6.58 -13.73 -18.00
N LEU A 42 7.22 -14.57 -17.17
CA LEU A 42 8.11 -15.66 -17.61
C LEU A 42 7.36 -16.98 -17.73
N ASP A 43 6.37 -17.23 -16.87
CA ASP A 43 5.40 -18.32 -17.03
C ASP A 43 4.03 -17.76 -17.42
N ARG A 44 3.65 -18.05 -18.68
CA ARG A 44 2.46 -17.50 -19.36
C ARG A 44 1.38 -18.54 -19.59
N SER A 45 1.55 -19.75 -19.09
CA SER A 45 0.59 -20.83 -19.27
C SER A 45 -0.76 -20.43 -18.65
N LYS A 46 -1.79 -20.31 -19.48
CA LYS A 46 -3.18 -20.02 -19.06
C LYS A 46 -3.67 -20.99 -17.97
N ARG A 47 -3.24 -22.26 -18.06
CA ARG A 47 -3.53 -23.31 -17.09
C ARG A 47 -2.88 -23.04 -15.73
N ASP A 48 -1.68 -22.49 -15.73
CA ASP A 48 -0.86 -22.32 -14.53
C ASP A 48 -1.29 -21.05 -13.78
N ILE A 49 -1.62 -19.98 -14.53
CA ILE A 49 -2.16 -18.71 -13.99
C ILE A 49 -3.69 -18.74 -13.74
N LYS A 50 -4.37 -19.82 -14.14
CA LYS A 50 -5.83 -20.04 -14.04
C LYS A 50 -6.69 -18.93 -14.66
N GLY A 51 -6.37 -18.53 -15.89
CA GLY A 51 -7.22 -17.58 -16.64
C GLY A 51 -7.22 -16.15 -16.09
N GLY A 52 -6.14 -15.72 -15.42
CA GLY A 52 -6.05 -14.38 -14.81
C GLY A 52 -6.23 -14.34 -13.29
N SER A 53 -5.49 -15.17 -12.55
CA SER A 53 -5.44 -15.04 -11.09
C SER A 53 -4.80 -13.72 -10.61
N ASN A 54 -4.94 -13.37 -9.33
CA ASN A 54 -4.33 -12.17 -8.72
C ASN A 54 -2.78 -12.16 -8.64
N ARG A 55 -2.10 -12.90 -9.50
CA ARG A 55 -0.64 -13.05 -9.55
C ARG A 55 0.02 -12.30 -10.70
N THR A 56 -0.66 -12.16 -11.84
CA THR A 56 -0.22 -11.35 -12.98
C THR A 56 -1.43 -10.75 -13.70
N LEU A 57 -1.20 -9.74 -14.53
CA LEU A 57 -2.22 -9.22 -15.43
C LEU A 57 -2.54 -10.26 -16.52
N ALA A 58 -3.84 -10.46 -16.75
CA ALA A 58 -4.35 -11.24 -17.87
C ALA A 58 -5.37 -10.40 -18.66
N ASP A 59 -5.51 -10.73 -19.93
CA ASP A 59 -6.50 -10.11 -20.81
C ASP A 59 -7.92 -10.68 -20.59
N SER A 60 -8.87 -10.24 -21.40
CA SER A 60 -10.27 -10.68 -21.34
C SER A 60 -10.48 -12.15 -21.66
N ASP A 61 -9.56 -12.77 -22.41
CA ASP A 61 -9.61 -14.20 -22.72
C ASP A 61 -8.97 -15.01 -21.58
N GLY A 62 -8.30 -14.37 -20.63
CA GLY A 62 -7.63 -14.97 -19.48
C GLY A 62 -6.18 -15.36 -19.76
N ASP A 63 -5.61 -14.90 -20.87
CA ASP A 63 -4.21 -15.14 -21.23
C ASP A 63 -3.31 -14.11 -20.55
N ALA A 64 -2.12 -14.53 -20.12
CA ALA A 64 -1.19 -13.62 -19.44
C ALA A 64 -0.74 -12.52 -20.42
N VAL A 65 -0.75 -11.27 -19.95
CA VAL A 65 -0.12 -10.18 -20.67
C VAL A 65 1.40 -10.31 -20.54
N ASP A 66 2.07 -10.60 -21.65
CA ASP A 66 3.52 -10.89 -21.75
C ASP A 66 4.41 -9.92 -20.98
N GLN A 67 4.17 -8.62 -21.17
CA GLN A 67 4.87 -7.54 -20.51
C GLN A 67 3.90 -6.37 -20.32
N TRP A 68 3.93 -5.77 -19.14
CA TRP A 68 3.10 -4.61 -18.84
C TRP A 68 3.82 -3.64 -17.92
N SER A 69 3.40 -2.38 -17.97
CA SER A 69 4.00 -1.30 -17.20
C SER A 69 2.95 -0.35 -16.66
N LYS A 70 3.26 0.31 -15.54
CA LYS A 70 2.40 1.33 -14.95
C LYS A 70 3.21 2.42 -14.27
N LEU A 71 2.60 3.58 -14.13
CA LEU A 71 3.08 4.62 -13.23
C LEU A 71 2.79 4.16 -11.80
N GLY A 72 3.82 3.73 -11.08
CA GLY A 72 3.71 3.22 -9.73
C GLY A 72 3.46 4.31 -8.71
N LEU A 73 4.25 5.38 -8.79
CA LEU A 73 4.15 6.59 -7.96
C LEU A 73 4.26 7.82 -8.85
N ALA A 74 3.59 8.89 -8.47
CA ALA A 74 3.63 10.19 -9.11
C ALA A 74 2.99 11.20 -8.15
N ASN A 75 3.80 11.79 -7.29
CA ASN A 75 3.31 12.66 -6.23
C ASN A 75 4.23 13.88 -6.01
N VAL A 76 3.65 14.86 -5.35
CA VAL A 76 4.35 16.03 -4.81
C VAL A 76 4.20 16.02 -3.29
N LYS A 77 5.26 16.41 -2.60
CA LYS A 77 5.34 16.45 -1.14
C LYS A 77 5.66 17.87 -0.70
N PHE A 78 4.93 18.35 0.30
CA PHE A 78 5.17 19.61 0.96
C PHE A 78 5.51 19.35 2.41
N ARG A 79 6.63 19.90 2.90
CA ARG A 79 7.07 19.70 4.29
C ARG A 79 7.28 21.02 5.00
N VAL A 80 6.73 21.11 6.20
CA VAL A 80 6.98 22.17 7.18
C VAL A 80 7.29 21.48 8.50
N SER A 81 8.42 21.82 9.14
CA SER A 81 8.89 21.11 10.33
C SER A 81 8.98 19.59 10.08
N ASN A 82 8.42 18.77 10.98
CA ASN A 82 8.33 17.32 10.88
C ASN A 82 6.98 16.85 10.32
N THR A 83 6.26 17.74 9.64
CA THR A 83 4.97 17.45 9.01
C THR A 83 5.09 17.49 7.50
N THR A 84 4.73 16.37 6.85
CA THR A 84 4.74 16.23 5.40
C THR A 84 3.32 15.95 4.89
N LEU A 85 2.86 16.77 3.95
CA LEU A 85 1.67 16.52 3.13
C LEU A 85 2.12 15.89 1.80
N THR A 86 1.46 14.84 1.35
CA THR A 86 1.73 14.19 0.05
C THR A 86 0.46 14.16 -0.80
N ALA A 87 0.53 14.65 -2.04
CA ALA A 87 -0.59 14.66 -2.98
C ALA A 87 -0.20 13.95 -4.29
N GLY A 88 -1.10 13.10 -4.78
CA GLY A 88 -0.94 12.30 -5.99
C GLY A 88 -0.83 10.80 -5.70
N ARG A 89 -0.24 10.05 -6.63
CA ARG A 89 -0.04 8.60 -6.50
C ARG A 89 1.12 8.29 -5.56
N GLN A 90 0.81 7.63 -4.46
CA GLN A 90 1.71 7.50 -3.34
C GLN A 90 1.63 6.12 -2.68
N ASN A 91 2.71 5.77 -1.99
CA ASN A 91 2.71 4.69 -1.03
C ASN A 91 2.07 5.20 0.28
N PHE A 92 1.23 4.40 0.93
CA PHE A 92 0.66 4.75 2.22
C PHE A 92 0.46 3.49 3.05
N SER A 93 0.93 3.53 4.29
CA SER A 93 0.89 2.41 5.22
C SER A 93 0.49 2.91 6.59
N SER A 94 -0.57 2.33 7.16
CA SER A 94 -1.05 2.59 8.51
C SER A 94 -1.48 1.28 9.16
N GLY A 95 -1.83 1.31 10.45
CA GLY A 95 -2.35 0.13 11.16
C GLY A 95 -3.70 -0.39 10.64
N ILE A 96 -4.38 0.37 9.76
CA ILE A 96 -5.74 0.04 9.29
C ILE A 96 -5.87 -0.07 7.77
N ILE A 97 -5.06 0.67 7.01
CA ILE A 97 -5.05 0.68 5.55
C ILE A 97 -3.60 0.65 5.08
N ASP A 98 -3.31 -0.22 4.11
CA ASP A 98 -1.95 -0.40 3.62
C ASP A 98 -1.94 -0.68 2.11
N THR A 99 -0.93 -0.13 1.45
CA THR A 99 -0.50 -0.56 0.13
C THR A 99 0.20 -1.92 0.22
N ILE A 100 -0.08 -2.83 -0.70
CA ILE A 100 0.37 -4.21 -0.58
C ILE A 100 1.48 -4.51 -1.59
N GLY A 101 2.64 -4.94 -1.09
CA GLY A 101 3.83 -5.32 -1.86
C GLY A 101 4.07 -6.83 -2.02
N ASN A 102 3.04 -7.68 -1.85
CA ASN A 102 3.19 -9.14 -1.82
C ASN A 102 3.18 -9.83 -3.22
N ARG A 103 3.44 -9.08 -4.29
CA ARG A 103 3.52 -9.54 -5.69
C ARG A 103 4.72 -8.86 -6.37
N ALA A 104 4.94 -9.16 -7.65
CA ALA A 104 6.06 -8.63 -8.41
C ALA A 104 6.13 -7.09 -8.40
N LEU A 105 4.97 -6.42 -8.40
CA LEU A 105 4.86 -4.97 -8.31
C LEU A 105 3.95 -4.59 -7.13
N PRO A 106 4.23 -3.50 -6.39
CA PRO A 106 3.36 -3.05 -5.31
C PRO A 106 2.11 -2.31 -5.84
N SER A 107 1.10 -2.19 -4.97
CA SER A 107 0.01 -1.26 -5.18
C SER A 107 0.36 0.16 -4.72
N SER A 108 -0.43 1.14 -5.11
CA SER A 108 -0.36 2.52 -4.61
C SER A 108 -1.75 3.13 -4.56
N PHE A 109 -1.92 4.21 -3.78
CA PHE A 109 -3.16 4.97 -3.72
C PHE A 109 -2.99 6.33 -4.40
N GLU A 110 -4.07 6.83 -5.00
CA GLU A 110 -4.19 8.20 -5.47
C GLU A 110 -4.98 8.99 -4.43
N GLY A 111 -4.47 10.17 -4.05
CA GLY A 111 -5.16 11.04 -3.11
C GLY A 111 -4.23 11.99 -2.39
N VAL A 112 -4.64 12.41 -1.20
CA VAL A 112 -3.88 13.31 -0.33
C VAL A 112 -3.70 12.67 1.04
N SER A 113 -2.48 12.68 1.54
CA SER A 113 -2.16 12.20 2.89
C SER A 113 -1.29 13.20 3.63
N PHE A 114 -1.20 13.03 4.94
CA PHE A 114 -0.21 13.70 5.76
C PHE A 114 0.41 12.72 6.77
N ASN A 115 1.65 13.00 7.16
CA ASN A 115 2.34 12.40 8.29
C ASN A 115 3.00 13.52 9.10
N SER A 116 2.80 13.51 10.42
CA SER A 116 3.29 14.54 11.34
C SER A 116 3.97 13.90 12.53
N GLU A 117 5.23 14.27 12.75
CA GLU A 117 6.09 13.80 13.84
C GLU A 117 6.66 14.99 14.63
N GLU A 118 5.79 15.94 14.99
CA GLU A 118 6.20 17.14 15.74
C GLU A 118 6.63 16.83 17.19
N PHE A 119 6.22 15.67 17.72
CA PHE A 119 6.57 15.23 19.07
C PHE A 119 7.35 13.92 19.00
N SER A 120 8.36 13.77 19.86
CA SER A 120 9.27 12.62 19.83
C SER A 120 8.61 11.26 20.12
N ASN A 121 7.41 11.26 20.70
CA ASN A 121 6.67 10.07 21.10
C ASN A 121 5.28 9.97 20.47
N LEU A 122 4.88 10.90 19.59
CA LEU A 122 3.60 10.88 18.90
C LEU A 122 3.81 11.07 17.40
N SER A 123 3.15 10.23 16.61
CA SER A 123 2.98 10.50 15.19
C SER A 123 1.51 10.50 14.82
N PHE A 124 1.09 11.47 14.02
CA PHE A 124 -0.24 11.55 13.45
C PHE A 124 -0.16 11.33 11.95
N GLN A 125 -1.00 10.46 11.42
CA GLN A 125 -1.08 10.24 9.99
C GLN A 125 -2.52 10.06 9.56
N GLY A 126 -2.82 10.50 8.35
CA GLY A 126 -4.15 10.36 7.78
C GLY A 126 -4.14 10.65 6.29
N GLY A 127 -5.26 10.38 5.64
CA GLY A 127 -5.41 10.64 4.23
C GLY A 127 -6.81 10.37 3.72
N VAL A 128 -7.04 10.89 2.52
CA VAL A 128 -8.24 10.64 1.72
C VAL A 128 -7.76 10.18 0.35
N PHE A 129 -8.21 8.99 -0.04
CA PHE A 129 -7.84 8.35 -1.29
C PHE A 129 -9.09 8.05 -2.09
N ASP A 130 -9.07 8.33 -3.39
CA ASP A 130 -10.19 8.09 -4.29
C ASP A 130 -9.95 6.95 -5.28
N ARG A 131 -8.68 6.60 -5.52
CA ARG A 131 -8.31 5.51 -6.41
C ARG A 131 -7.17 4.65 -5.85
N VAL A 132 -7.09 3.44 -6.37
CA VAL A 132 -6.01 2.48 -6.15
C VAL A 132 -5.40 2.08 -7.49
N SER A 133 -4.09 1.93 -7.52
CA SER A 133 -3.40 1.17 -8.57
C SER A 133 -3.09 -0.23 -8.04
N PRO A 134 -3.83 -1.28 -8.46
CA PRO A 134 -3.65 -2.62 -7.93
C PRO A 134 -2.30 -3.23 -8.30
N ARG A 135 -1.82 -4.16 -7.48
CA ARG A 135 -0.53 -4.86 -7.64
C ARG A 135 -0.40 -5.76 -8.88
N THR A 136 -1.50 -6.05 -9.57
CA THR A 136 -1.54 -6.91 -10.78
C THR A 136 -2.36 -6.31 -11.93
N GLU A 137 -2.50 -4.98 -11.94
CA GLU A 137 -3.22 -4.26 -13.00
C GLU A 137 -2.43 -3.02 -13.45
N GLN A 138 -2.66 -2.55 -14.67
CA GLN A 138 -2.16 -1.26 -15.16
C GLN A 138 -3.07 -0.07 -14.80
N SER A 139 -4.24 -0.37 -14.25
CA SER A 139 -5.30 0.59 -13.98
C SER A 139 -4.97 1.56 -12.84
N LEU A 140 -5.68 2.68 -12.85
CA LEU A 140 -5.98 3.47 -11.67
C LEU A 140 -7.50 3.45 -11.50
N SER A 141 -8.00 2.67 -10.55
CA SER A 141 -9.43 2.35 -10.45
C SER A 141 -10.02 2.78 -9.12
N LYS A 142 -11.36 2.81 -9.05
CA LYS A 142 -12.07 2.88 -7.77
C LYS A 142 -11.66 1.72 -6.87
N PHE A 143 -11.84 1.90 -5.56
CA PHE A 143 -11.65 0.82 -4.61
C PHE A 143 -12.77 -0.20 -4.75
N ARG A 144 -12.42 -1.48 -4.60
CA ARG A 144 -13.36 -2.61 -4.66
C ARG A 144 -13.26 -3.42 -3.39
N THR A 145 -14.37 -4.02 -3.00
CA THR A 145 -14.43 -4.93 -1.86
C THR A 145 -14.51 -6.39 -2.29
N GLU A 146 -13.71 -7.24 -1.66
CA GLU A 146 -13.77 -8.69 -1.84
C GLU A 146 -15.12 -9.25 -1.35
N TYR A 147 -15.77 -8.60 -0.36
CA TYR A 147 -17.10 -8.98 0.13
C TYR A 147 -18.21 -8.77 -0.92
N GLY A 148 -17.95 -7.96 -1.95
CA GLY A 148 -18.83 -7.72 -3.09
C GLY A 148 -18.39 -8.47 -4.35
N ASN A 149 -17.56 -9.52 -4.22
CA ASN A 149 -16.94 -10.25 -5.33
C ASN A 149 -16.18 -9.33 -6.31
N GLY A 150 -15.63 -8.22 -5.81
CA GLY A 150 -14.93 -7.22 -6.62
C GLY A 150 -15.82 -6.40 -7.57
N ARG A 151 -17.15 -6.50 -7.47
CA ARG A 151 -18.09 -5.77 -8.34
C ARG A 151 -18.59 -4.45 -7.76
N GLN A 152 -18.59 -4.36 -6.44
CA GLN A 152 -18.98 -3.14 -5.75
C GLN A 152 -17.77 -2.22 -5.68
N GLU A 153 -17.98 -0.95 -6.03
CA GLU A 153 -16.97 0.09 -6.01
C GLU A 153 -17.32 1.20 -5.02
N THR A 154 -16.30 1.81 -4.44
CA THR A 154 -16.43 3.00 -3.59
C THR A 154 -15.53 4.12 -4.10
N ASP A 155 -16.01 5.35 -3.94
CA ASP A 155 -15.34 6.54 -4.45
C ASP A 155 -14.29 7.09 -3.50
N LYS A 156 -14.37 6.81 -2.19
CA LYS A 156 -13.41 7.33 -1.22
C LYS A 156 -13.10 6.37 -0.08
N VAL A 157 -11.85 6.41 0.33
CA VAL A 157 -11.34 5.81 1.55
C VAL A 157 -10.65 6.89 2.37
N ASN A 158 -11.17 7.14 3.57
CA ASN A 158 -10.63 8.11 4.52
C ASN A 158 -9.96 7.35 5.67
N THR A 159 -8.84 7.86 6.18
CA THR A 159 -8.18 7.32 7.36
C THR A 159 -7.54 8.41 8.20
N LEU A 160 -7.54 8.23 9.50
CA LEU A 160 -6.86 9.07 10.46
C LEU A 160 -6.43 8.22 11.64
N GLY A 161 -5.24 8.47 12.16
CA GLY A 161 -4.80 7.82 13.38
C GLY A 161 -3.57 8.45 14.00
N VAL A 162 -3.19 7.85 15.12
CA VAL A 162 -2.08 8.26 15.96
C VAL A 162 -1.32 7.02 16.41
N ASN A 163 0.00 7.11 16.38
CA ASN A 163 0.88 6.21 17.11
C ASN A 163 1.43 6.95 18.32
N TYR A 164 1.48 6.27 19.47
CA TYR A 164 1.97 6.83 20.70
C TYR A 164 2.97 5.87 21.36
N GLN A 165 4.13 6.40 21.76
CA GLN A 165 5.16 5.66 22.48
C GLN A 165 5.44 6.32 23.85
N PRO A 166 4.56 6.13 24.85
CA PRO A 166 4.74 6.74 26.17
C PRO A 166 6.05 6.32 26.85
N PHE A 167 6.49 5.08 26.60
CA PHE A 167 7.71 4.50 27.16
C PHE A 167 8.45 3.76 26.04
N LYS A 168 9.78 3.58 26.20
CA LYS A 168 10.57 2.80 25.23
C LYS A 168 10.00 1.39 25.01
N SER A 169 9.48 0.77 26.07
CA SER A 169 8.91 -0.58 26.05
C SER A 169 7.48 -0.67 25.54
N LEU A 170 6.76 0.44 25.32
CA LEU A 170 5.33 0.41 24.98
C LEU A 170 5.04 1.26 23.74
N LYS A 171 4.57 0.62 22.67
CA LYS A 171 4.03 1.27 21.47
C LYS A 171 2.54 1.02 21.38
N THR A 172 1.77 2.05 21.12
CA THR A 172 0.33 1.95 20.88
C THR A 172 -0.08 2.65 19.59
N SER A 173 -1.17 2.19 19.01
CA SER A 173 -1.69 2.65 17.73
C SER A 173 -3.20 2.75 17.80
N LEU A 174 -3.75 3.86 17.36
CA LEU A 174 -5.18 4.11 17.27
C LEU A 174 -5.50 4.65 15.89
N PHE A 175 -6.34 3.93 15.14
CA PHE A 175 -6.71 4.31 13.78
C PHE A 175 -8.21 4.15 13.56
N ALA A 176 -8.76 5.06 12.77
CA ALA A 176 -10.08 4.96 12.21
C ALA A 176 -10.00 5.04 10.68
N ALA A 177 -10.89 4.34 10.01
CA ALA A 177 -11.06 4.40 8.58
C ALA A 177 -12.55 4.40 8.22
N ASN A 178 -12.90 5.18 7.20
CA ASN A 178 -14.20 5.15 6.57
C ASN A 178 -14.01 4.77 5.10
N VAL A 179 -14.59 3.64 4.72
CA VAL A 179 -14.69 3.19 3.33
C VAL A 179 -16.10 3.53 2.88
N GLU A 180 -16.23 4.60 2.09
CA GLU A 180 -17.52 5.20 1.72
C GLU A 180 -18.47 4.12 1.17
N ASP A 181 -19.75 4.19 1.57
CA ASP A 181 -20.80 3.22 1.24
C ASP A 181 -20.58 1.75 1.66
N PHE A 182 -19.41 1.40 2.22
CA PHE A 182 -19.12 0.02 2.63
C PHE A 182 -19.08 -0.16 4.16
N TRP A 183 -18.13 0.46 4.86
CA TRP A 183 -18.02 0.31 6.33
C TRP A 183 -17.18 1.40 6.98
N ASN A 184 -17.29 1.46 8.32
CA ASN A 184 -16.33 2.14 9.18
C ASN A 184 -15.52 1.08 9.93
N GLN A 185 -14.21 1.27 10.01
CA GLN A 185 -13.29 0.37 10.69
C GLN A 185 -12.50 1.14 11.75
N TYR A 186 -12.25 0.48 12.87
CA TYR A 186 -11.46 1.01 13.97
C TYR A 186 -10.39 -0.01 14.32
N TYR A 187 -9.18 0.46 14.57
CA TYR A 187 -8.04 -0.35 14.93
C TYR A 187 -7.40 0.20 16.20
N PHE A 188 -7.20 -0.71 17.15
CA PHE A 188 -6.42 -0.49 18.36
C PHE A 188 -5.29 -1.52 18.33
N GLY A 189 -4.05 -1.04 18.46
CA GLY A 189 -2.87 -1.87 18.57
C GLY A 189 -2.06 -1.49 19.80
N ALA A 190 -1.50 -2.47 20.48
CA ALA A 190 -0.53 -2.25 21.53
C ALA A 190 0.56 -3.32 21.48
N THR A 191 1.82 -2.91 21.55
CA THR A 191 2.97 -3.81 21.64
C THR A 191 3.83 -3.40 22.82
N HIS A 192 4.11 -4.36 23.69
CA HIS A 192 4.95 -4.19 24.86
C HIS A 192 6.16 -5.11 24.80
N GLU A 193 7.34 -4.58 25.12
CA GLU A 193 8.61 -5.30 25.15
C GLU A 193 9.09 -5.42 26.61
N LEU A 194 9.17 -6.65 27.10
CA LEU A 194 9.69 -6.99 28.42
C LEU A 194 11.13 -7.51 28.30
N GLY A 195 12.07 -6.91 29.03
CA GLY A 195 13.48 -7.33 29.02
C GLY A 195 14.34 -6.42 28.16
N ASP A 196 15.39 -6.98 27.57
CA ASP A 196 16.36 -6.26 26.75
C ASP A 196 16.52 -6.97 25.40
N SER A 197 16.14 -6.31 24.32
CA SER A 197 16.19 -6.85 22.95
C SER A 197 17.59 -7.23 22.48
N GLN A 198 18.65 -6.75 23.14
CA GLN A 198 20.02 -7.15 22.82
C GLN A 198 20.43 -8.50 23.44
N THR A 199 19.70 -8.97 24.45
CA THR A 199 20.03 -10.22 25.17
C THR A 199 18.87 -11.21 25.11
N LEU A 200 17.73 -10.83 25.69
CA LEU A 200 16.48 -11.57 25.66
C LEU A 200 15.33 -10.62 25.97
N SER A 201 14.36 -10.57 25.06
CA SER A 201 13.12 -9.83 25.25
C SER A 201 11.90 -10.69 24.94
N LEU A 202 10.82 -10.50 25.69
CA LEU A 202 9.49 -11.01 25.36
C LEU A 202 8.65 -9.86 24.80
N THR A 203 8.19 -10.03 23.56
CA THR A 203 7.26 -9.10 22.93
C THR A 203 5.83 -9.64 23.05
N THR A 204 4.95 -8.86 23.65
CA THR A 204 3.51 -9.14 23.74
C THR A 204 2.75 -8.05 23.01
N GLY A 205 1.77 -8.41 22.20
CA GLY A 205 0.92 -7.41 21.56
C GLY A 205 -0.42 -7.94 21.10
N SER A 206 -1.30 -7.00 20.77
CA SER A 206 -2.64 -7.19 20.21
C SER A 206 -2.89 -6.17 19.12
#